data_AF-A0A656JIR2-F1
#
_entry.id   AF-A0A656JIR2-F1
#
_cell.length_a   1.000
_cell.length_b   1.000
_cell.length_c   1.000
_cell.angle_alpha   90.00
_cell.angle_beta   90.00
_cell.angle_gamma   90.00
#
_symmetry.space_group_name_H-M   'P 1'
#
loop_
_entity.id
_entity.type
_entity.pdbx_description
1 polymer ?
#
loop_
_entity_poly.entity_id
_entity_poly.type
_entity_poly.pdbx_seq_one_letter_code
_entity_poly.pdbx_strand_id
1 'polypeptide(L)'
;MGGHDVGILDKSAAYWKARGNAVWGDAIRGFRGSMVAMGGFGLAAVALELFDVVDDFYAVKTSEEKNLIIVKGISVFAMGVGSTFQLMSGLSPASTFTIVAMSPWFSVALLVIGSIYLFTTMALNYFKQDSVGWWLRKCCWSTTLDYRYAETAEGEHEEVRALM
;
A
#
# COMPACT_ATOMS: atom_id res chain seq x y z
N MET A 1 -24.96 -33.78 -20.94
CA MET A 1 -23.98 -33.74 -19.84
C MET A 1 -23.19 -32.45 -19.97
N GLY A 2 -23.62 -31.40 -19.25
CA GLY A 2 -22.95 -30.09 -19.28
C GLY A 2 -21.80 -30.09 -18.28
N GLY A 3 -20.58 -30.24 -18.76
CA GLY A 3 -19.38 -30.13 -17.95
C GLY A 3 -19.16 -28.67 -17.57
N HIS A 4 -19.71 -28.25 -16.44
CA HIS A 4 -19.27 -27.00 -15.81
C HIS A 4 -17.86 -27.24 -15.27
N ASP A 5 -16.89 -26.41 -15.65
CA ASP A 5 -15.57 -26.39 -15.05
C ASP A 5 -15.72 -26.10 -13.55
N VAL A 6 -15.66 -27.16 -12.75
CA VAL A 6 -15.76 -27.06 -11.30
C VAL A 6 -14.44 -26.49 -10.81
N GLY A 7 -14.47 -25.21 -10.40
CA GLY A 7 -13.31 -24.49 -9.90
C GLY A 7 -12.67 -25.18 -8.69
N ILE A 8 -11.40 -24.87 -8.40
CA ILE A 8 -10.66 -25.56 -7.34
C ILE A 8 -11.32 -25.36 -5.97
N LEU A 9 -11.93 -24.19 -5.74
CA LEU A 9 -12.71 -23.87 -4.55
C LEU A 9 -13.99 -24.69 -4.45
N ASP A 10 -14.70 -24.90 -5.56
CA ASP A 10 -15.94 -25.67 -5.58
C ASP A 10 -15.68 -27.17 -5.36
N LYS A 11 -14.58 -27.71 -5.92
CA LYS A 11 -14.12 -29.08 -5.64
C LYS A 11 -13.75 -29.26 -4.17
N SER A 12 -13.04 -28.28 -3.61
CA SER A 12 -12.64 -28.27 -2.19
C SER A 12 -13.86 -28.19 -1.26
N ALA A 13 -14.81 -27.32 -1.56
CA ALA A 13 -16.05 -27.17 -0.81
C ALA A 13 -16.90 -28.45 -0.84
N ALA A 14 -17.06 -29.06 -2.03
CA ALA A 14 -17.78 -30.32 -2.18
C ALA A 14 -17.12 -31.47 -1.41
N TYR A 15 -15.78 -31.54 -1.41
CA TYR A 15 -15.01 -32.52 -0.66
C TYR A 15 -15.29 -32.44 0.86
N TRP A 16 -15.25 -31.25 1.44
CA TRP A 16 -15.49 -31.07 2.88
C TRP A 16 -16.95 -31.27 3.26
N LYS A 17 -17.88 -30.90 2.38
CA LYS A 17 -19.32 -31.15 2.56
C LYS A 17 -19.64 -32.65 2.54
N ALA A 18 -19.01 -33.41 1.65
CA ALA A 18 -19.12 -34.87 1.59
C ALA A 18 -18.56 -35.57 2.84
N ARG A 19 -17.61 -34.95 3.53
CA ARG A 19 -17.02 -35.45 4.79
C ARG A 19 -17.82 -35.07 6.05
N GLY A 20 -19.02 -34.51 5.88
CA GLY A 20 -19.92 -34.11 6.96
C GLY A 20 -19.66 -32.71 7.52
N ASN A 21 -18.71 -31.95 6.97
CA ASN A 21 -18.35 -30.62 7.46
C ASN A 21 -18.85 -29.52 6.51
N ALA A 22 -20.18 -29.35 6.49
CA ALA A 22 -20.85 -28.40 5.59
C ALA A 22 -20.47 -26.93 5.87
N VAL A 23 -20.21 -26.57 7.13
CA VAL A 23 -19.81 -25.22 7.55
C VAL A 23 -18.48 -24.83 6.92
N TRP A 24 -17.50 -25.73 6.93
CA TRP A 24 -16.21 -25.51 6.26
C TRP A 24 -16.33 -25.44 4.74
N GLY A 25 -17.17 -26.28 4.14
CA GLY A 25 -17.44 -26.22 2.70
C GLY A 25 -18.04 -24.88 2.27
N ASP A 26 -19.01 -24.36 3.03
CA ASP A 26 -19.64 -23.08 2.73
C ASP A 26 -18.68 -21.90 2.99
N ALA A 27 -17.79 -21.99 3.99
CA ALA A 27 -16.73 -21.00 4.23
C ALA A 27 -15.73 -20.92 3.06
N ILE A 28 -15.31 -22.06 2.50
CA ILE A 28 -14.43 -22.12 1.32
C ILE A 28 -15.11 -21.48 0.10
N ARG A 29 -16.43 -21.62 -0.03
CA ARG A 29 -17.20 -20.98 -1.10
C ARG A 29 -17.32 -19.47 -0.88
N GLY A 30 -17.49 -19.03 0.37
CA GLY A 30 -17.51 -17.63 0.77
C GLY A 30 -16.17 -16.90 0.54
N PHE A 31 -15.07 -17.63 0.62
CA PHE A 31 -13.71 -17.11 0.38
C PHE A 31 -13.55 -16.44 -0.99
N ARG A 32 -14.29 -16.89 -2.01
CA ARG A 32 -14.32 -16.25 -3.34
C ARG A 32 -14.76 -14.80 -3.27
N GLY A 33 -15.86 -14.52 -2.57
CA GLY A 33 -16.40 -13.17 -2.42
C GLY A 33 -15.42 -12.27 -1.66
N SER A 34 -14.79 -12.80 -0.62
CA SER A 34 -13.76 -12.10 0.15
C SER A 34 -12.53 -11.76 -0.70
N MET A 35 -12.07 -12.65 -1.58
CA MET A 35 -10.94 -12.37 -2.49
C MET A 35 -11.26 -11.28 -3.51
N VAL A 36 -12.47 -11.28 -4.07
CA VAL A 36 -12.92 -10.20 -4.97
C VAL A 36 -12.97 -8.87 -4.23
N ALA A 37 -13.53 -8.84 -3.02
CA ALA A 37 -13.61 -7.64 -2.21
C ALA A 37 -12.20 -7.11 -1.85
N MET A 38 -11.33 -7.97 -1.32
CA MET A 38 -9.95 -7.60 -0.96
C MET A 38 -9.15 -7.11 -2.17
N GLY A 39 -9.20 -7.82 -3.30
CA GLY A 39 -8.52 -7.39 -4.51
C GLY A 39 -9.07 -6.07 -5.07
N GLY A 40 -10.38 -5.89 -5.03
CA GLY A 40 -11.04 -4.64 -5.44
C GLY A 40 -10.64 -3.45 -4.57
N PHE A 41 -10.71 -3.59 -3.23
CA PHE A 41 -10.28 -2.54 -2.31
C PHE A 41 -8.78 -2.28 -2.40
N GLY A 42 -7.97 -3.33 -2.56
CA GLY A 42 -6.52 -3.21 -2.72
C GLY A 42 -6.14 -2.39 -3.97
N LEU A 43 -6.81 -2.61 -5.09
CA LEU A 43 -6.60 -1.81 -6.30
C LEU A 43 -7.04 -0.35 -6.14
N ALA A 44 -8.18 -0.10 -5.48
CA ALA A 44 -8.62 1.25 -5.19
C ALA A 44 -7.64 2.00 -4.28
N ALA A 45 -7.13 1.34 -3.23
CA ALA A 45 -6.13 1.89 -2.34
C ALA A 45 -4.82 2.21 -3.08
N VAL A 46 -4.35 1.29 -3.94
CA VAL A 46 -3.14 1.50 -4.75
C VAL A 46 -3.28 2.67 -5.71
N ALA A 47 -4.47 2.87 -6.30
CA ALA A 47 -4.72 4.01 -7.17
C ALA A 47 -4.57 5.33 -6.40
N LEU A 48 -5.21 5.46 -5.23
CA LEU A 48 -5.09 6.65 -4.38
C LEU A 48 -3.65 6.88 -3.95
N GLU A 49 -2.97 5.84 -3.47
CA GLU A 49 -1.61 5.95 -2.97
C GLU A 49 -0.60 6.28 -4.08
N LEU A 50 -0.84 5.86 -5.32
CA LEU A 50 -0.01 6.25 -6.46
C LEU A 50 -0.10 7.75 -6.77
N PHE A 51 -1.29 8.36 -6.63
CA PHE A 51 -1.42 9.81 -6.79
C PHE A 51 -0.60 10.54 -5.73
N ASP A 52 -0.70 10.11 -4.47
CA ASP A 52 0.04 10.71 -3.36
C ASP A 52 1.55 10.53 -3.52
N VAL A 53 2.02 9.34 -3.93
CA VAL A 53 3.45 9.08 -4.17
C VAL A 53 4.01 9.95 -5.31
N VAL A 54 3.24 10.18 -6.37
CA VAL A 54 3.67 11.03 -7.49
C VAL A 54 3.79 12.48 -7.05
N ASP A 55 2.80 12.99 -6.30
CA ASP A 55 2.82 14.36 -5.79
C ASP A 55 4.00 14.58 -4.81
N ASP A 56 4.16 13.67 -3.84
CA ASP A 56 5.27 13.68 -2.89
C ASP A 56 6.64 13.62 -3.59
N PHE A 57 6.76 12.88 -4.69
CA PHE A 57 8.02 12.75 -5.44
C PHE A 57 8.46 14.06 -6.10
N TYR A 58 7.52 14.89 -6.56
CA TYR A 58 7.83 16.20 -7.15
C TYR A 58 8.08 17.29 -6.10
N ALA A 59 7.49 17.15 -4.90
CA ALA A 59 7.64 18.11 -3.80
C ALA A 59 8.95 17.93 -3.00
N VAL A 60 9.58 16.75 -3.04
CA VAL A 60 10.76 16.46 -2.22
C VAL A 60 12.03 17.18 -2.66
N LYS A 61 12.76 17.70 -1.67
CA LYS A 61 14.01 18.45 -1.86
C LYS A 61 15.28 17.67 -1.50
N THR A 62 15.17 16.64 -0.66
CA THR A 62 16.33 15.87 -0.19
C THR A 62 16.47 14.54 -0.92
N SER A 63 17.71 14.05 -1.08
CA SER A 63 17.98 12.78 -1.77
C SER A 63 17.54 11.56 -0.95
N GLU A 64 17.54 11.67 0.39
CA GLU A 64 17.16 10.58 1.29
C GLU A 64 15.64 10.34 1.28
N GLU A 65 14.83 11.41 1.37
CA GLU A 65 13.37 11.33 1.23
C GLU A 65 12.97 10.79 -0.15
N LYS A 66 13.70 11.19 -1.20
CA LYS A 66 13.45 10.71 -2.57
C LYS A 66 13.63 9.20 -2.69
N ASN A 67 14.68 8.65 -2.10
CA ASN A 67 14.89 7.20 -2.07
C ASN A 67 13.77 6.48 -1.31
N LEU A 68 13.31 7.03 -0.18
CA LEU A 68 12.21 6.45 0.59
C LEU A 68 10.87 6.50 -0.14
N ILE A 69 10.58 7.58 -0.88
CA ILE A 69 9.39 7.68 -1.74
C ILE A 69 9.46 6.63 -2.86
N ILE A 70 10.64 6.42 -3.48
CA ILE A 70 10.80 5.38 -4.50
C ILE A 70 10.51 3.99 -3.92
N VAL A 71 11.05 3.67 -2.74
CA VAL A 71 10.80 2.38 -2.07
C VAL A 71 9.31 2.23 -1.70
N LYS A 72 8.68 3.29 -1.20
CA LYS A 72 7.23 3.33 -0.95
C LYS A 72 6.45 3.04 -2.24
N GLY A 73 6.79 3.73 -3.34
CA GLY A 73 6.15 3.56 -4.64
C GLY A 73 6.30 2.14 -5.22
N ILE A 74 7.49 1.54 -5.12
CA ILE A 74 7.72 0.14 -5.53
C ILE A 74 6.85 -0.81 -4.69
N SER A 75 6.73 -0.55 -3.39
CA SER A 75 5.91 -1.36 -2.49
C SER A 75 4.43 -1.27 -2.84
N VAL A 76 3.92 -0.06 -3.08
CA VAL A 76 2.53 0.20 -3.52
C VAL A 76 2.24 -0.51 -4.85
N PHE A 77 3.16 -0.42 -5.81
CA PHE A 77 3.04 -1.14 -7.08
C PHE A 77 2.98 -2.66 -6.89
N ALA A 78 3.86 -3.22 -6.04
CA ALA A 78 3.87 -4.64 -5.74
C ALA A 78 2.58 -5.11 -5.04
N MET A 79 2.01 -4.30 -4.14
CA MET A 79 0.68 -4.55 -3.57
C MET A 79 -0.43 -4.50 -4.63
N GLY A 80 -0.33 -3.60 -5.61
CA GLY A 80 -1.26 -3.51 -6.74
C GLY A 80 -1.26 -4.78 -7.59
N VAL A 81 -0.07 -5.32 -7.86
CA VAL A 81 0.08 -6.63 -8.51
C VAL A 81 -0.62 -7.71 -7.67
N GLY A 82 -0.31 -7.82 -6.38
CA GLY A 82 -0.94 -8.83 -5.52
C GLY A 82 -2.47 -8.69 -5.41
N SER A 83 -2.98 -7.47 -5.36
CA SER A 83 -4.42 -7.17 -5.34
C SER A 83 -5.10 -7.61 -6.65
N THR A 84 -4.40 -7.45 -7.78
CA THR A 84 -4.85 -7.97 -9.08
C THR A 84 -4.94 -9.49 -9.07
N PHE A 85 -3.93 -10.18 -8.53
CA PHE A 85 -3.95 -11.64 -8.38
C PHE A 85 -5.13 -12.11 -7.51
N GLN A 86 -5.41 -11.42 -6.40
CA GLN A 86 -6.57 -11.72 -5.54
C GLN A 86 -7.89 -11.50 -6.28
N LEU A 87 -8.05 -10.37 -6.97
CA LEU A 87 -9.26 -10.08 -7.74
C LEU A 87 -9.49 -11.12 -8.85
N MET A 88 -8.46 -11.44 -9.61
CA MET A 88 -8.54 -12.42 -10.71
C MET A 88 -8.82 -13.84 -10.19
N SER A 89 -8.23 -14.23 -9.05
CA SER A 89 -8.53 -15.51 -8.39
C SER A 89 -9.97 -15.63 -7.87
N GLY A 90 -10.54 -14.50 -7.42
CA GLY A 90 -11.93 -14.42 -6.98
C GLY A 90 -12.92 -14.43 -8.15
N LEU A 91 -12.59 -13.77 -9.26
CA LEU A 91 -13.42 -13.76 -10.46
C LEU A 91 -13.38 -15.10 -11.21
N SER A 92 -12.19 -15.72 -11.33
CA SER A 92 -11.97 -16.98 -12.05
C SER A 92 -11.32 -18.06 -11.16
N PRO A 93 -12.13 -18.83 -10.39
CA PRO A 93 -11.66 -19.86 -9.44
C PRO A 93 -10.98 -21.09 -10.06
N ALA A 94 -11.07 -21.25 -11.38
CA ALA A 94 -10.46 -22.36 -12.11
C ALA A 94 -9.07 -21.99 -12.71
N SER A 95 -8.62 -20.75 -12.49
CA SER A 95 -7.41 -20.23 -13.13
C SER A 95 -6.14 -20.51 -12.32
N THR A 96 -4.98 -20.50 -13.00
CA THR A 96 -3.65 -20.59 -12.37
C THR A 96 -3.41 -19.48 -11.33
N PHE A 97 -4.10 -18.34 -11.45
CA PHE A 97 -4.04 -17.24 -10.49
C PHE A 97 -4.53 -17.66 -9.09
N THR A 98 -5.53 -18.54 -9.00
CA THR A 98 -6.02 -19.07 -7.72
C THR A 98 -4.98 -19.93 -7.02
N ILE A 99 -4.19 -20.71 -7.77
CA ILE A 99 -3.11 -21.53 -7.20
C ILE A 99 -2.03 -20.64 -6.58
N VAL A 100 -1.68 -19.54 -7.27
CA VAL A 100 -0.69 -18.58 -6.78
C VAL A 100 -1.23 -17.80 -5.56
N ALA A 101 -2.45 -17.26 -5.65
CA ALA A 101 -3.04 -16.45 -4.59
C ALA A 101 -3.33 -17.24 -3.29
N MET A 102 -3.63 -18.54 -3.41
CA MET A 102 -3.84 -19.42 -2.26
C MET A 102 -2.56 -20.05 -1.71
N SER A 103 -1.41 -19.79 -2.33
CA SER A 103 -0.15 -20.32 -1.85
C SER A 103 0.28 -19.61 -0.55
N PRO A 104 0.82 -20.35 0.45
CA PRO A 104 1.25 -19.73 1.71
C PRO A 104 2.31 -18.65 1.53
N TRP A 105 3.19 -18.80 0.54
CA TRP A 105 4.27 -17.85 0.26
C TRP A 105 3.73 -16.51 -0.24
N PHE A 106 2.59 -16.50 -0.94
CA PHE A 106 1.98 -15.27 -1.45
C PHE A 106 1.52 -14.35 -0.32
N SER A 107 0.90 -14.91 0.72
CA SER A 107 0.54 -14.15 1.93
C SER A 107 1.78 -13.61 2.66
N VAL A 108 2.84 -14.41 2.76
CA VAL A 108 4.11 -13.96 3.36
C VAL A 108 4.72 -12.81 2.55
N ALA A 109 4.72 -12.92 1.22
CA ALA A 109 5.23 -11.86 0.34
C ALA A 109 4.44 -10.56 0.53
N LEU A 110 3.10 -10.62 0.53
CA LEU A 110 2.25 -9.45 0.77
C LEU A 110 2.47 -8.84 2.15
N LEU A 111 2.69 -9.65 3.19
CA LEU A 111 3.00 -9.16 4.53
C LEU A 111 4.33 -8.41 4.57
N VAL A 112 5.36 -8.95 3.90
CA VAL A 112 6.68 -8.29 3.81
C VAL A 112 6.57 -6.97 3.05
N ILE A 113 5.88 -6.95 1.90
CA ILE A 113 5.63 -5.72 1.13
C ILE A 113 4.84 -4.71 1.97
N GLY A 114 3.81 -5.18 2.69
CA GLY A 114 3.03 -4.42 3.68
C GLY A 114 3.90 -3.74 4.73
N SER A 115 4.84 -4.50 5.27
CA SER A 115 5.76 -4.03 6.30
C SER A 115 6.72 -2.98 5.76
N ILE A 116 7.32 -3.22 4.59
CA ILE A 116 8.22 -2.26 3.92
C ILE A 116 7.48 -0.94 3.69
N TYR A 117 6.27 -1.00 3.15
CA TYR A 117 5.42 0.17 2.95
C TYR A 117 5.20 0.95 4.25
N LEU A 118 4.78 0.28 5.33
CA LEU A 118 4.55 0.93 6.63
C LEU A 118 5.82 1.59 7.17
N PHE A 119 6.96 0.92 7.10
CA PHE A 119 8.23 1.49 7.56
C PHE A 119 8.66 2.68 6.70
N THR A 120 8.49 2.63 5.38
CA THR A 120 8.80 3.79 4.52
C THR A 120 7.88 4.97 4.80
N THR A 121 6.58 4.74 5.01
CA THR A 121 5.62 5.80 5.35
C THR A 121 5.94 6.40 6.71
N MET A 122 6.28 5.58 7.72
CA MET A 122 6.69 6.06 9.03
C MET A 122 7.96 6.90 8.96
N ALA A 123 8.96 6.46 8.19
CA ALA A 123 10.21 7.20 8.00
C ALA A 123 9.95 8.55 7.30
N LEU A 124 9.15 8.57 6.24
CA LEU A 124 8.79 9.82 5.55
C LEU A 124 8.03 10.79 6.45
N ASN A 125 7.10 10.29 7.27
CA ASN A 125 6.38 11.11 8.23
C ASN A 125 7.31 11.69 9.30
N TYR A 126 8.29 10.92 9.76
CA TYR A 126 9.30 11.41 10.70
C TYR A 126 10.14 12.54 10.09
N PHE A 127 10.62 12.39 8.85
CA PHE A 127 11.38 13.44 8.16
C PHE A 127 10.57 14.71 7.92
N LYS A 128 9.30 14.58 7.49
CA LYS A 128 8.40 15.73 7.37
C LYS A 128 8.22 16.46 8.70
N GLN A 129 8.05 15.73 9.81
CA GLN A 129 7.88 16.32 11.14
C GLN A 129 9.15 17.03 11.63
N ASP A 130 10.33 16.46 11.41
CA ASP A 130 11.60 17.07 11.80
C ASP A 130 11.91 18.31 10.96
N SER A 131 11.58 18.29 9.66
CA SER A 131 11.67 19.45 8.77
C SER A 131 10.78 20.61 9.26
N VAL A 132 9.53 20.34 9.66
CA VAL A 132 8.63 21.35 10.25
C VAL A 132 9.15 21.86 11.59
N GLY A 133 9.70 20.99 12.44
CA GLY A 133 10.30 21.38 13.71
C GLY A 133 11.54 22.26 13.55
N TRP A 134 12.35 21.97 12.54
CA TRP A 134 13.51 22.78 12.17
C TRP A 134 13.10 24.11 11.54
N TRP A 135 12.07 24.11 10.69
CA TRP A 135 11.49 25.32 10.12
C TRP A 135 10.94 26.24 11.22
N LEU A 136 10.08 25.75 12.12
CA LEU A 136 9.52 26.52 13.23
C LEU A 136 10.59 27.18 14.11
N ARG A 137 11.74 26.51 14.29
CA ARG A 137 12.87 27.05 15.06
C ARG A 137 13.55 28.24 14.36
N LYS A 138 13.52 28.28 13.03
CA LYS A 138 14.14 29.32 12.20
C LYS A 138 13.16 30.39 11.72
N CYS A 139 11.86 30.15 11.88
CA CYS A 139 10.79 31.04 11.47
C CYS A 139 10.88 32.44 12.03
N CYS A 140 10.18 33.35 11.35
CA CYS A 140 9.96 34.68 11.84
C CYS A 140 9.27 34.76 13.21
N TRP A 141 8.58 33.70 13.63
CA TRP A 141 7.92 33.61 14.93
C TRP A 141 8.78 32.97 16.03
N SER A 142 10.02 32.58 15.71
CA SER A 142 10.96 32.00 16.67
C SER A 142 11.46 33.06 17.66
N THR A 143 11.40 32.73 18.96
CA THR A 143 11.90 33.61 20.04
C THR A 143 13.43 33.67 20.10
N THR A 144 14.14 32.72 19.49
CA THR A 144 15.61 32.68 19.44
C THR A 144 16.14 33.36 18.18
N LEU A 145 16.56 34.62 18.32
CA LEU A 145 17.01 35.49 17.22
C LEU A 145 18.28 35.01 16.50
N ASP A 146 19.19 34.29 17.16
CA ASP A 146 20.50 33.90 16.60
C ASP A 146 20.42 32.91 15.41
N TYR A 147 19.28 32.24 15.21
CA TYR A 147 19.11 31.21 14.18
C TYR A 147 17.95 31.50 13.20
N ARG A 148 17.38 32.70 13.27
CA ARG A 148 16.22 33.11 12.49
C ARG A 148 16.63 33.41 11.04
N TYR A 149 15.74 33.13 10.07
CA TYR A 149 15.93 33.61 8.70
C TYR A 149 16.10 35.14 8.69
N ALA A 150 16.96 35.66 7.82
CA ALA A 150 17.20 37.10 7.74
C ALA A 150 15.88 37.84 7.46
N GLU A 151 15.60 38.92 8.18
CA GLU A 151 14.43 39.79 7.91
C GLU A 151 14.67 40.65 6.65
N THR A 152 14.96 40.00 5.53
CA THR A 152 15.09 40.58 4.20
C THR A 152 14.10 39.89 3.27
N ALA A 153 13.74 40.51 2.16
CA ALA A 153 12.82 39.90 1.17
C ALA A 153 13.33 38.54 0.66
N GLU A 154 14.66 38.35 0.61
CA GLU A 154 15.27 37.05 0.26
C GLU A 154 15.09 36.01 1.38
N GLY A 155 15.23 36.39 2.65
CA GLY A 155 15.04 35.47 3.78
C GLY A 155 13.59 35.04 3.98
N GLU A 156 12.62 35.92 3.70
CA GLU A 156 11.19 35.56 3.68
C GLU A 156 10.87 34.58 2.54
N HIS A 157 11.46 34.79 1.35
CA HIS A 157 11.35 33.85 0.25
C HIS A 157 12.00 32.49 0.54
N GLU A 158 13.11 32.47 1.27
CA GLU A 158 13.75 31.23 1.74
C GLU A 158 12.93 30.52 2.83
N GLU A 159 12.28 31.26 3.73
CA GLU A 159 11.38 30.71 4.75
C GLU A 159 10.16 30.03 4.11
N VAL A 160 9.55 30.69 3.12
CA VAL A 160 8.42 30.13 2.35
C VAL A 160 8.87 28.94 1.50
N ARG A 161 10.04 29.02 0.86
CA ARG A 161 10.63 27.89 0.13
C ARG A 161 11.04 26.75 1.05
N ALA A 162 11.36 26.97 2.32
CA ALA A 162 11.68 25.89 3.23
C ALA A 162 10.42 25.09 3.65
N LEU A 163 9.24 25.73 3.64
CA LEU A 163 7.94 25.11 3.93
C LEU A 163 7.28 24.38 2.75
N MET A 164 7.29 25.01 1.56
CA MET A 164 6.63 24.50 0.34
C MET A 164 7.46 23.44 -0.35
#